data_AF-A0A2W2DT65-F1
#
_entry.id   AF-A0A2W2DT65-F1
#
_cell.length_a   1.000
_cell.length_b   1.000
_cell.length_c   1.000
_cell.angle_alpha   90.00
_cell.angle_beta   90.00
_cell.angle_gamma   90.00
#
_symmetry.space_group_name_H-M   'P 1'
#
loop_
_entity.id
_entity.type
_entity.pdbx_description
1 polymer ?
#
loop_
_entity_poly.entity_id
_entity_poly.type
_entity_poly.pdbx_seq_one_letter_code
_entity_poly.pdbx_strand_id
1 'polypeptide(L)'
;MFESMPRLGLDIQQAYLARLGVAAEPPSVAGLQLLARRHVERVPYETLWIHAGEAWNIDPYESARRIALHSRGGYCYHMNGALGLLLSSLGYAVRGHVGGVHGPEGPNTAAAV
;
A
#
# COMPACT_ATOMS: atom_id res chain seq x y z
N MET A 1 -2.57 -9.52 10.24
CA MET A 1 -2.41 -9.07 8.84
C MET A 1 -0.94 -8.95 8.39
N PHE A 2 0.04 -8.66 9.27
CA PHE A 2 1.43 -8.38 8.85
C PHE A 2 2.52 -9.35 9.37
N GLU A 3 2.19 -10.40 10.13
CA GLU A 3 3.19 -11.31 10.74
C GLU A 3 3.80 -12.35 9.79
N SER A 4 3.24 -12.50 8.58
CA SER A 4 3.86 -13.24 7.47
C SER A 4 3.38 -12.64 6.16
N MET A 5 4.06 -11.58 5.73
CA MET A 5 3.79 -11.02 4.42
C MET A 5 4.22 -12.04 3.34
N PRO A 6 3.35 -12.36 2.37
CA PRO A 6 3.74 -13.24 1.27
C PRO A 6 4.94 -12.63 0.52
N ARG A 7 5.76 -13.45 -0.14
CA ARG A 7 6.81 -12.88 -1.00
C ARG A 7 6.19 -12.27 -2.26
N LEU A 8 6.53 -11.02 -2.56
CA LEU A 8 6.16 -10.38 -3.81
C LEU A 8 6.94 -11.02 -4.96
N GLY A 9 6.25 -11.38 -6.05
CA GLY A 9 6.90 -11.87 -7.26
C GLY A 9 7.81 -10.78 -7.86
N LEU A 10 8.96 -11.18 -8.41
CA LEU A 10 9.92 -10.22 -8.99
C LEU A 10 9.31 -9.43 -10.15
N ASP A 11 8.44 -10.07 -10.95
CA ASP A 11 7.68 -9.43 -12.02
C ASP A 11 6.78 -8.30 -11.49
N ILE A 12 6.02 -8.56 -10.42
CA ILE A 12 5.15 -7.57 -9.81
C ILE A 12 5.98 -6.48 -9.12
N GLN A 13 7.05 -6.83 -8.42
CA GLN A 13 7.96 -5.87 -7.80
C GLN A 13 8.49 -4.87 -8.83
N GLN A 14 8.99 -5.36 -9.96
CA GLN A 14 9.55 -4.51 -11.02
C GLN A 14 8.48 -3.66 -11.71
N ALA A 15 7.30 -4.23 -11.98
CA ALA A 15 6.18 -3.45 -12.51
C ALA A 15 5.73 -2.34 -11.56
N TYR A 16 5.75 -2.61 -10.25
CA TYR A 16 5.41 -1.63 -9.23
C TYR A 16 6.45 -0.50 -9.19
N LEU A 17 7.75 -0.83 -9.13
CA LEU A 17 8.83 0.16 -9.18
C LEU A 17 8.80 1.00 -10.46
N ALA A 18 8.54 0.36 -11.60
CA ALA A 18 8.37 1.05 -12.88
C ALA A 18 7.19 2.03 -12.84
N ARG A 19 6.05 1.64 -12.27
CA ARG A 19 4.92 2.54 -12.04
C ARG A 19 5.32 3.75 -11.19
N LEU A 20 6.08 3.53 -10.11
CA LEU A 20 6.57 4.61 -9.25
C LEU A 20 7.65 5.49 -9.92
N GLY A 21 8.28 4.98 -10.99
CA GLY A 21 9.41 5.61 -11.66
C GLY A 21 10.63 5.69 -10.75
N VAL A 22 10.88 4.61 -10.00
CA VAL A 22 11.97 4.47 -9.02
C VAL A 22 12.74 3.20 -9.35
N ALA A 23 14.07 3.23 -9.27
CA ALA A 23 14.90 2.04 -9.43
C ALA A 23 15.00 1.27 -8.10
N ALA A 24 15.22 -0.04 -8.16
CA ALA A 24 15.50 -0.83 -6.97
C ALA A 24 16.87 -0.44 -6.40
N GLU A 25 16.92 -0.12 -5.10
CA GLU A 25 18.14 0.20 -4.36
C GLU A 25 18.11 -0.52 -3.00
N PRO A 26 19.27 -0.75 -2.36
CA PRO A 26 19.32 -1.26 -0.99
C PRO A 26 18.55 -0.36 0.00
N PRO A 27 17.96 -0.93 1.08
CA PRO A 27 17.19 -0.17 2.05
C PRO A 27 17.94 1.03 2.64
N SER A 28 17.38 2.21 2.46
CA SER A 28 17.86 3.46 3.06
C SER A 28 16.69 4.37 3.43
N VAL A 29 16.93 5.32 4.34
CA VAL A 29 15.92 6.34 4.72
C VAL A 29 15.53 7.20 3.52
N ALA A 30 16.51 7.61 2.71
CA ALA A 30 16.26 8.39 1.49
C ALA A 30 15.41 7.59 0.49
N GLY A 31 15.72 6.31 0.28
CA GLY A 31 14.93 5.41 -0.57
C GLY A 31 13.50 5.22 -0.05
N LEU A 32 13.32 5.08 1.27
CA LEU A 32 11.99 4.95 1.88
C LEU A 32 11.14 6.20 1.64
N GLN A 33 11.71 7.38 1.86
CA GLN A 33 11.05 8.67 1.62
C GLN A 33 10.66 8.83 0.14
N LEU A 34 11.56 8.47 -0.77
CA LEU A 34 11.30 8.51 -2.21
C LEU A 34 10.15 7.56 -2.60
N LEU A 35 10.19 6.31 -2.14
CA LEU A 35 9.15 5.31 -2.42
C LEU A 35 7.79 5.76 -1.89
N ALA A 36 7.72 6.21 -0.63
CA ALA A 36 6.48 6.69 -0.02
C ALA A 36 5.92 7.91 -0.78
N ARG A 37 6.77 8.88 -1.12
CA ARG A 37 6.38 10.06 -1.90
C ARG A 37 5.85 9.67 -3.27
N ARG A 38 6.58 8.86 -4.03
CA ARG A 38 6.18 8.44 -5.38
C ARG A 38 4.92 7.59 -5.36
N HIS A 39 4.71 6.80 -4.31
CA HIS A 39 3.48 6.04 -4.13
C HIS A 39 2.28 6.98 -3.99
N VAL A 40 2.34 7.98 -3.11
CA VAL A 40 1.27 8.98 -2.94
C VAL A 40 1.04 9.80 -4.21
N GLU A 41 2.11 10.16 -4.93
CA GLU A 41 2.00 10.96 -6.17
C GLU A 41 1.40 10.17 -7.35
N ARG A 42 1.52 8.84 -7.39
CA ARG A 42 1.21 8.03 -8.59
C ARG A 42 0.17 6.94 -8.41
N VAL A 43 -0.19 6.60 -7.17
CA VAL A 43 -1.23 5.61 -6.88
C VAL A 43 -2.47 6.35 -6.39
N PRO A 44 -3.60 6.28 -7.12
CA PRO A 44 -4.79 7.00 -6.72
C PRO A 44 -5.41 6.40 -5.46
N TYR A 45 -5.93 7.25 -4.58
CA TYR A 45 -6.92 6.81 -3.60
C TYR A 45 -8.25 6.61 -4.33
N GLU A 46 -8.86 5.42 -4.25
CA GLU A 46 -10.15 5.17 -4.91
C GLU A 46 -11.05 4.17 -4.20
N THR A 47 -12.36 4.39 -4.36
CA THR A 47 -13.45 3.52 -3.88
C THR A 47 -14.50 3.26 -4.96
N LEU A 48 -14.22 3.61 -6.23
CA LEU A 48 -15.18 3.53 -7.34
C LEU A 48 -15.69 2.11 -7.59
N TRP A 49 -14.83 1.11 -7.39
CA TRP A 49 -15.18 -0.31 -7.50
C TRP A 49 -16.29 -0.72 -6.52
N ILE A 50 -16.38 -0.10 -5.33
CA ILE A 50 -17.48 -0.35 -4.38
C ILE A 50 -18.80 0.11 -4.98
N HIS A 51 -18.81 1.30 -5.58
CA HIS A 51 -20.00 1.87 -6.23
C HIS A 51 -20.37 1.12 -7.51
N ALA A 52 -19.40 0.47 -8.15
CA ALA A 52 -19.63 -0.43 -9.28
C ALA A 52 -20.13 -1.83 -8.86
N GLY A 53 -20.27 -2.11 -7.55
CA GLY A 53 -20.68 -3.41 -7.04
C GLY A 53 -19.60 -4.49 -7.14
N GLU A 54 -18.35 -4.11 -7.38
CA GLU A 54 -17.21 -5.04 -7.37
C GLU A 54 -16.80 -5.34 -5.92
N ALA A 55 -16.26 -6.54 -5.70
CA ALA A 55 -15.73 -6.95 -4.41
C ALA A 55 -14.24 -7.20 -4.52
N TRP A 56 -13.43 -6.28 -3.97
CA TRP A 56 -11.99 -6.44 -3.90
C TRP A 56 -11.56 -6.79 -2.48
N ASN A 57 -10.76 -7.85 -2.35
CA ASN A 57 -10.15 -8.20 -1.08
C ASN A 57 -9.03 -7.20 -0.72
N ILE A 58 -8.69 -7.13 0.57
CA ILE A 58 -7.60 -6.29 1.08
C ILE A 58 -6.25 -7.05 1.14
N ASP A 59 -6.13 -8.17 0.44
CA ASP A 59 -4.89 -8.96 0.46
C ASP A 59 -3.73 -8.10 -0.09
N PRO A 60 -2.58 -8.00 0.63
CA PRO A 60 -1.46 -7.17 0.21
C PRO A 60 -0.89 -7.54 -1.16
N TYR A 61 -0.84 -8.83 -1.50
CA TYR A 61 -0.30 -9.30 -2.77
C TYR A 61 -1.23 -8.93 -3.93
N GLU A 62 -2.53 -9.21 -3.77
CA GLU A 62 -3.51 -8.85 -4.79
C GLU A 62 -3.64 -7.33 -4.96
N SER A 63 -3.49 -6.58 -3.86
CA SER A 63 -3.41 -5.11 -3.89
C SER A 63 -2.19 -4.62 -4.67
N ALA A 64 -1.00 -5.19 -4.42
CA ALA A 64 0.22 -4.86 -5.16
C ALA A 64 0.10 -5.21 -6.64
N ARG A 65 -0.48 -6.37 -6.98
CA ARG A 65 -0.74 -6.79 -8.36
C ARG A 65 -1.67 -5.81 -9.08
N ARG A 66 -2.77 -5.39 -8.44
CA ARG A 66 -3.71 -4.39 -8.96
C ARG A 66 -3.03 -3.04 -9.22
N ILE A 67 -2.27 -2.55 -8.26
CA ILE A 67 -1.56 -1.27 -8.39
C ILE A 67 -0.52 -1.34 -9.51
N ALA A 68 0.30 -2.38 -9.54
CA ALA A 68 1.40 -2.52 -10.48
C ALA A 68 0.93 -2.72 -11.93
N LEU A 69 -0.06 -3.60 -12.15
CA LEU A 69 -0.40 -4.09 -13.48
C LEU A 69 -1.68 -3.47 -14.07
N HIS A 70 -2.62 -3.03 -13.23
CA HIS A 70 -3.95 -2.60 -13.68
C HIS A 70 -4.17 -1.10 -13.56
N SER A 71 -3.15 -0.35 -13.13
CA SER A 71 -3.23 1.09 -12.88
C SER A 71 -4.38 1.52 -11.95
N ARG A 72 -4.80 0.61 -11.07
CA ARG A 72 -5.81 0.87 -10.05
C ARG A 72 -5.18 1.29 -8.74
N GLY A 73 -5.99 1.87 -7.88
CA GLY A 73 -5.64 2.23 -6.52
C GLY A 73 -6.46 1.47 -5.49
N GLY A 74 -6.81 2.15 -4.41
CA GLY A 74 -7.72 1.65 -3.39
C GLY A 74 -7.80 2.59 -2.20
N TYR A 75 -8.47 2.14 -1.13
CA TYR A 75 -8.42 2.83 0.16
C TYR A 75 -7.19 2.39 0.99
N CYS A 76 -7.09 2.89 2.23
CA CYS A 76 -5.92 2.76 3.10
C CYS A 76 -5.37 1.33 3.23
N TYR A 77 -6.20 0.30 3.47
CA TYR A 77 -5.70 -1.09 3.59
C TYR A 77 -5.03 -1.60 2.31
N HIS A 78 -5.56 -1.28 1.13
CA HIS A 78 -4.97 -1.70 -0.14
C HIS A 78 -3.62 -1.03 -0.38
N MET A 79 -3.56 0.29 -0.22
CA MET A 79 -2.34 1.07 -0.47
C MET A 79 -1.24 0.74 0.55
N ASN A 80 -1.59 0.73 1.84
CA ASN A 80 -0.62 0.44 2.90
C ASN A 80 -0.16 -1.03 2.85
N GLY A 81 -1.07 -1.96 2.54
CA GLY A 81 -0.72 -3.36 2.34
C GLY A 81 0.26 -3.55 1.17
N ALA A 82 -0.06 -2.96 0.01
CA ALA A 82 0.79 -3.04 -1.17
C ALA A 82 2.16 -2.37 -0.98
N LEU A 83 2.19 -1.16 -0.42
CA LEU A 83 3.45 -0.45 -0.15
C LEU A 83 4.29 -1.19 0.89
N GLY A 84 3.69 -1.67 1.97
CA GLY A 84 4.38 -2.49 2.97
C GLY A 84 4.99 -3.74 2.37
N LEU A 85 4.28 -4.38 1.42
CA LEU A 85 4.75 -5.58 0.74
C LEU A 85 5.91 -5.28 -0.21
N LEU A 86 5.84 -4.18 -0.95
CA LEU A 86 6.95 -3.70 -1.78
C LEU A 86 8.18 -3.41 -0.91
N LEU A 87 8.02 -2.65 0.17
CA LEU A 87 9.12 -2.32 1.10
C LEU A 87 9.75 -3.57 1.70
N SER A 88 8.95 -4.51 2.19
CA SER A 88 9.46 -5.79 2.72
C SER A 88 10.25 -6.57 1.66
N SER A 89 9.75 -6.61 0.42
CA SER A 89 10.43 -7.29 -0.70
C SER A 89 11.77 -6.65 -1.10
N LEU A 90 11.97 -5.36 -0.78
CA LEU A 90 13.22 -4.64 -0.99
C LEU A 90 14.19 -4.79 0.19
N GLY A 91 13.80 -5.48 1.26
CA GLY A 91 14.63 -5.72 2.45
C GLY A 91 14.42 -4.75 3.60
N TYR A 92 13.40 -3.88 3.55
CA TYR A 92 13.04 -3.05 4.71
C TYR A 92 12.39 -3.90 5.81
N ALA A 93 12.69 -3.57 7.07
CA ALA A 93 11.94 -4.08 8.21
C ALA A 93 10.59 -3.35 8.30
N VAL A 94 9.49 -4.06 8.03
CA VAL A 94 8.14 -3.50 8.00
C VAL A 94 7.29 -4.11 9.11
N ARG A 95 6.61 -3.24 9.87
CA ARG A 95 5.59 -3.62 10.84
C ARG A 95 4.34 -2.79 10.61
N GLY A 96 3.20 -3.45 10.44
CA GLY A 96 1.93 -2.76 10.30
C GLY A 96 1.30 -2.44 11.64
N HIS A 97 0.64 -1.29 11.71
CA HIS A 97 -0.12 -0.81 12.85
C HIS A 97 -1.53 -0.42 12.38
N VAL A 98 -2.51 -0.56 13.27
CA VAL A 98 -3.88 -0.11 13.03
C VAL A 98 -4.05 1.27 13.65
N GLY A 99 -4.74 2.17 12.96
CA GLY A 99 -5.09 3.49 13.45
C GLY A 99 -6.52 3.84 13.08
N GLY A 100 -7.19 4.59 13.96
CA GLY A 100 -8.50 5.17 13.70
C GLY A 100 -8.36 6.60 13.18
N VAL A 101 -9.14 6.96 12.15
CA VAL A 101 -9.23 8.36 11.71
C VAL A 101 -10.24 9.07 12.59
N HIS A 102 -9.83 10.20 13.16
CA HIS A 102 -10.67 11.04 14.00
C HIS A 102 -10.93 12.38 13.33
N GLY A 103 -12.10 12.96 13.63
CA GLY A 103 -12.39 14.34 13.25
C GLY A 103 -11.52 15.34 14.03
N PRO A 104 -11.64 16.64 13.72
CA PRO A 104 -10.88 17.70 14.40
C PRO A 104 -11.02 17.68 15.93
N GLU A 105 -12.18 17.23 16.42
CA GLU A 105 -12.55 17.15 17.84
C GLU A 105 -11.90 15.95 18.57
N GLY A 106 -11.10 15.14 17.88
CA GLY A 106 -10.45 13.97 18.44
C GLY A 106 -11.34 12.72 18.48
N PRO A 107 -10.92 11.68 19.23
CA PRO A 107 -11.65 10.43 19.32
C PRO A 107 -13.03 10.66 19.95
N ASN A 108 -14.09 10.31 19.22
CA ASN A 108 -15.42 10.23 19.84
C ASN A 108 -15.44 9.00 20.76
N THR A 109 -15.35 9.24 22.06
CA THR A 109 -15.35 8.19 23.09
C THR A 109 -16.66 7.39 23.14
N ALA A 110 -17.75 7.90 22.56
CA ALA A 110 -19.02 7.17 22.41
C ALA A 110 -19.11 6.34 21.12
N ALA A 111 -18.17 6.49 20.18
CA ALA A 111 -18.13 5.76 18.91
C ALA A 111 -16.84 4.91 18.75
N ALA A 112 -16.12 4.66 19.85
CA ALA A 112 -14.93 3.84 19.83
C ALA A 112 -15.29 2.39 19.47
N VAL A 113 -14.83 1.96 18.29
CA VAL A 113 -14.67 0.54 17.90
C VAL A 113 -13.18 0.26 17.85
#